data_AF-A0A5S3WKA0-F1
#
_entry.id   AF-A0A5S3WKA0-F1
#
_cell.length_a   1.000
_cell.length_b   1.000
_cell.length_c   1.000
_cell.angle_alpha   90.00
_cell.angle_beta   90.00
_cell.angle_gamma   90.00
#
_symmetry.space_group_name_H-M   'P 1'
#
loop_
_entity.id
_entity.type
_entity.pdbx_description
1 polymer ?
#
loop_
_entity_poly.entity_id
_entity_poly.type
_entity_poly.pdbx_seq_one_letter_code
_entity_poly.pdbx_strand_id
1 'polypeptide(L)'
;MKLTFQDFEFDCQNLALSKQGRKISIKEKPATLLGLFLSNPQKIYSKAEILEHVWPGRTVTEQVVFQNIGHLRALFGDDAIKTFSKKGYQWQLPVQPAEPAEELPQPGETVEQSVSAPEQQSSGQEKEPLQRVPWKWLAPLAALVIGAGVVALVV
;
A
#
# COMPACT_ATOMS: atom_id res chain seq x y z
N MET A 1 0.73 -2.84 1.79
CA MET A 1 1.60 -3.32 0.70
C MET A 1 2.63 -2.23 0.44
N LYS A 2 3.91 -2.59 0.54
CA LYS A 2 5.02 -1.67 0.30
C LYS A 2 5.63 -1.99 -1.06
N LEU A 3 5.99 -0.94 -1.80
CA LEU A 3 6.58 -1.02 -3.13
C LEU A 3 7.89 -0.27 -3.12
N THR A 4 8.92 -0.83 -3.75
CA THR A 4 10.21 -0.18 -3.94
C THR A 4 10.46 0.11 -5.41
N PHE A 5 11.10 1.25 -5.66
CA PHE A 5 11.53 1.66 -7.00
C PHE A 5 12.69 2.64 -6.87
N GLN A 6 13.78 2.41 -7.61
CA GLN A 6 15.05 3.11 -7.40
C GLN A 6 15.47 3.07 -5.90
N ASP A 7 15.70 4.24 -5.29
CA ASP A 7 16.03 4.41 -3.86
C ASP A 7 14.79 4.70 -2.96
N PHE A 8 13.59 4.61 -3.53
CA PHE A 8 12.35 4.98 -2.87
C PHE A 8 11.56 3.76 -2.41
N GLU A 9 10.91 3.90 -1.26
CA GLU A 9 9.96 2.95 -0.70
C GLU A 9 8.64 3.69 -0.50
N PHE A 10 7.56 3.14 -1.07
CA PHE A 10 6.22 3.70 -0.98
C PHE A 10 5.28 2.71 -0.30
N ASP A 11 4.60 3.19 0.75
CA ASP A 11 3.55 2.45 1.42
C ASP A 11 2.19 2.87 0.87
N CYS A 12 1.56 1.96 0.11
CA CYS A 12 0.27 2.22 -0.53
C CYS A 12 -0.88 2.38 0.48
N GLN A 13 -0.78 1.80 1.68
CA GLN A 13 -1.83 1.93 2.71
C GLN A 13 -1.73 3.27 3.44
N ASN A 14 -0.51 3.65 3.79
CA ASN A 14 -0.27 4.89 4.54
C ASN A 14 -0.02 6.12 3.65
N LEU A 15 0.01 5.94 2.33
CA LEU A 15 0.40 6.97 1.34
C LEU A 15 1.72 7.66 1.71
N ALA A 16 2.65 6.89 2.28
CA ALA A 16 3.90 7.39 2.82
C ALA A 16 5.05 7.07 1.88
N LEU A 17 5.86 8.07 1.57
CA LEU A 17 7.07 7.94 0.76
C LEU A 17 8.30 8.03 1.66
N SER A 18 9.26 7.14 1.45
CA SER A 18 10.58 7.21 2.06
C SER A 18 11.67 7.06 1.00
N LYS A 19 12.82 7.70 1.19
CA LYS A 19 14.01 7.51 0.36
C LYS A 19 15.16 7.10 1.25
N GLN A 20 15.74 5.93 1.00
CA GLN A 20 16.85 5.40 1.82
C GLN A 20 16.54 5.45 3.33
N GLY A 21 15.33 5.04 3.72
CA GLY A 21 14.86 5.04 5.11
C GLY A 21 14.46 6.41 5.68
N ARG A 22 14.65 7.52 4.95
CA ARG A 22 14.19 8.86 5.38
C ARG A 22 12.79 9.15 4.85
N LYS A 23 11.85 9.46 5.73
CA LYS A 23 10.48 9.82 5.35
C LYS A 23 10.47 11.14 4.58
N ILE A 24 9.87 11.13 3.40
CA ILE A 24 9.65 12.30 2.56
C ILE A 24 8.18 12.72 2.72
N SER A 25 7.96 14.00 2.99
CA SER A 25 6.60 14.54 3.02
C SER A 25 6.07 14.70 1.60
N ILE A 26 5.01 13.97 1.29
CA ILE A 26 4.27 14.07 0.03
C ILE A 26 2.81 14.40 0.35
N LYS A 27 2.21 15.29 -0.45
CA LYS A 27 0.78 15.61 -0.30
C LYS A 27 -0.07 14.39 -0.64
N GLU A 28 -1.27 14.32 -0.06
CA GLU A 28 -2.20 13.19 -0.25
C GLU A 28 -2.48 12.91 -1.74
N LYS A 29 -2.91 13.92 -2.52
CA LYS A 29 -3.26 13.74 -3.94
C LYS A 29 -2.15 13.20 -4.85
N PRO A 30 -0.92 13.75 -4.83
CA PRO A 30 0.17 13.15 -5.59
C PRO A 30 0.55 11.75 -5.07
N ALA A 31 0.41 11.49 -3.76
CA ALA A 31 0.63 10.14 -3.22
C ALA A 31 -0.44 9.13 -3.70
N THR A 32 -1.72 9.53 -3.74
CA THR A 32 -2.79 8.70 -4.30
C THR A 32 -2.56 8.43 -5.79
N LEU A 33 -2.15 9.44 -6.55
CA LEU A 33 -1.79 9.29 -7.97
C LEU A 33 -0.61 8.33 -8.14
N LEU A 34 0.41 8.44 -7.29
CA LEU A 34 1.54 7.51 -7.29
C LEU A 34 1.07 6.08 -7.01
N GLY A 35 0.22 5.87 -6.00
CA GLY A 35 -0.35 4.56 -5.70
C GLY A 35 -1.14 3.95 -6.87
N LEU A 36 -1.87 4.77 -7.63
CA LEU A 36 -2.57 4.35 -8.85
C LEU A 36 -1.57 3.84 -9.90
N PHE A 37 -0.52 4.60 -10.17
CA PHE A 37 0.52 4.20 -11.13
C PHE A 37 1.26 2.93 -10.72
N LEU A 38 1.63 2.82 -9.44
CA LEU A 38 2.40 1.69 -8.94
C LEU A 38 1.57 0.40 -8.83
N SER A 39 0.24 0.52 -8.76
CA SER A 39 -0.67 -0.64 -8.77
C SER A 39 -0.66 -1.37 -10.11
N ASN A 40 -0.45 -0.64 -11.22
CA ASN A 40 -0.25 -1.24 -12.54
C ASN A 40 0.70 -0.36 -13.38
N PRO A 41 2.03 -0.53 -13.20
CA PRO A 41 3.02 0.36 -13.82
C PRO A 41 3.03 0.23 -15.35
N GLN A 42 2.58 -0.89 -15.91
CA GLN A 42 2.49 -1.12 -17.35
C GLN A 42 1.25 -0.49 -18.00
N LYS A 43 0.24 -0.09 -17.22
CA LYS A 43 -0.97 0.52 -17.75
C LYS A 43 -0.74 2.00 -18.06
N ILE A 44 -1.21 2.43 -19.24
CA ILE A 44 -1.33 3.85 -19.57
C ILE A 44 -2.65 4.34 -18.98
N TYR A 45 -2.57 5.32 -18.07
CA TYR A 45 -3.74 5.96 -17.49
C TYR A 45 -4.06 7.24 -18.26
N SER A 46 -5.27 7.32 -18.79
CA SER A 46 -5.78 8.55 -19.39
C SER A 46 -6.02 9.64 -18.34
N LYS A 47 -6.08 10.89 -18.79
CA LYS A 47 -6.39 12.02 -17.90
C LYS A 47 -7.73 11.82 -17.19
N ALA A 48 -8.74 11.32 -17.91
CA ALA A 48 -10.05 11.04 -17.35
C ALA A 48 -9.99 9.95 -16.27
N GLU A 49 -9.29 8.84 -16.52
CA GLU A 49 -9.11 7.78 -15.52
C GLU A 49 -8.39 8.29 -14.26
N ILE A 50 -7.35 9.10 -14.43
CA ILE A 50 -6.63 9.72 -13.31
C ILE A 50 -7.56 10.63 -12.50
N LEU A 51 -8.34 11.47 -13.19
CA LEU A 51 -9.29 12.38 -12.56
C LEU A 51 -10.33 11.62 -11.75
N GLU A 52 -10.91 10.57 -12.33
CA GLU A 52 -11.92 9.74 -11.68
C GLU A 52 -11.38 9.01 -10.44
N HIS A 53 -10.17 8.44 -10.52
CA HIS A 53 -9.58 7.68 -9.42
C HIS A 53 -9.06 8.56 -8.28
N VAL A 54 -8.40 9.68 -8.59
CA VAL A 54 -7.72 10.50 -7.57
C VAL A 54 -8.64 11.60 -7.01
N TRP A 55 -9.63 12.04 -7.78
CA TRP A 55 -10.63 13.04 -7.41
C TRP A 55 -12.07 12.55 -7.65
N PRO A 56 -12.48 11.43 -7.02
CA PRO A 56 -13.81 10.89 -7.21
C PRO A 56 -14.87 11.92 -6.79
N GLY A 57 -15.88 12.11 -7.65
CA GLY A 57 -17.01 13.00 -7.38
C GLY A 57 -16.67 14.50 -7.32
N ARG A 58 -15.47 14.92 -7.79
CA ARG A 58 -15.13 16.35 -7.89
C ARG A 58 -14.93 16.77 -9.34
N THR A 59 -15.52 17.90 -9.70
CA THR A 59 -15.25 18.58 -10.97
C THR A 59 -13.93 19.34 -10.86
N VAL A 60 -12.84 18.72 -11.29
CA VAL A 60 -11.52 19.38 -11.39
C VAL A 60 -11.02 19.32 -12.83
N THR A 61 -10.26 20.33 -13.23
CA THR A 61 -9.73 20.45 -14.60
C THR A 61 -8.53 19.53 -14.83
N GLU A 62 -8.24 19.18 -16.08
CA GLU A 62 -7.01 18.46 -16.43
C GLU A 62 -5.72 19.14 -15.94
N GLN A 63 -5.76 20.46 -15.68
CA GLN A 63 -4.64 21.21 -15.11
C GLN A 63 -4.11 20.62 -13.80
N VAL A 64 -4.98 20.07 -12.95
CA VAL A 64 -4.51 19.46 -11.69
C VAL A 64 -3.72 18.17 -11.94
N VAL A 65 -4.03 17.44 -13.02
CA VAL A 65 -3.26 16.27 -13.42
C VAL A 65 -1.86 16.71 -13.83
N PHE A 66 -1.73 17.72 -14.69
CA PHE A 66 -0.42 18.23 -15.11
C PHE A 66 0.45 18.68 -13.93
N GLN A 67 -0.14 19.40 -12.96
CA GLN A 67 0.59 19.83 -11.76
C GLN A 67 1.09 18.66 -10.92
N ASN A 68 0.25 17.64 -10.70
CA ASN A 68 0.64 16.47 -9.92
C ASN A 68 1.68 15.62 -10.65
N ILE A 69 1.58 15.46 -11.97
CA ILE A 69 2.61 14.78 -12.78
C ILE A 69 3.94 15.54 -12.68
N GLY A 70 3.93 16.87 -12.80
CA GLY A 70 5.12 17.70 -12.63
C GLY A 70 5.76 17.55 -11.24
N HIS A 71 4.93 17.50 -10.19
CA HIS A 71 5.42 17.28 -8.83
C HIS A 71 6.05 15.89 -8.66
N LEU A 72 5.45 14.84 -9.22
CA LEU A 72 6.03 13.49 -9.19
C LEU A 72 7.36 13.43 -9.97
N ARG A 73 7.45 14.08 -11.13
CA ARG A 73 8.71 14.20 -11.89
C ARG A 73 9.80 14.94 -11.12
N ALA A 74 9.44 16.01 -10.40
CA ALA A 74 10.39 16.72 -9.55
C ALA A 74 10.94 15.85 -8.40
N LEU A 75 10.16 14.87 -7.92
CA LEU A 75 10.58 13.95 -6.86
C LEU A 75 11.39 12.76 -7.38
N PHE A 76 10.98 12.17 -8.50
CA PHE A 76 11.50 10.88 -8.99
C PHE A 76 12.38 10.98 -10.24
N GLY A 77 12.47 12.16 -10.85
CA GLY A 77 13.11 12.40 -12.13
C GLY A 77 12.10 12.54 -13.27
N ASP A 78 12.50 13.23 -14.34
CA ASP A 78 11.62 13.50 -15.49
C ASP A 78 11.18 12.21 -16.20
N ASP A 79 12.10 11.23 -16.28
CA ASP A 79 11.90 9.93 -16.91
C ASP A 79 10.97 8.99 -16.12
N ALA A 80 10.61 9.34 -14.88
CA ALA A 80 9.79 8.46 -14.04
C ALA A 80 8.39 8.23 -14.61
N ILE A 81 7.85 9.22 -15.31
CA ILE A 81 6.52 9.20 -15.91
C ILE A 81 6.61 9.60 -17.37
N LYS A 82 6.27 8.68 -18.28
CA LYS A 82 6.22 8.96 -19.71
C LYS A 82 4.86 9.50 -20.11
N THR A 83 4.86 10.57 -20.90
CA THR A 83 3.64 11.12 -21.50
C THR A 83 3.42 10.52 -22.89
N PHE A 84 2.23 9.98 -23.10
CA PHE A 84 1.75 9.54 -24.40
C PHE A 84 0.70 10.52 -24.91
N SER A 85 1.05 11.30 -25.93
CA SER A 85 0.16 12.29 -26.55
C SER A 85 -1.20 11.68 -26.87
N LYS A 86 -2.27 12.37 -26.44
CA LYS A 86 -3.69 11.95 -26.59
C LYS A 86 -4.09 10.66 -25.88
N LYS A 87 -3.17 9.92 -25.24
CA LYS A 87 -3.47 8.69 -24.49
C LYS A 87 -3.42 8.88 -22.98
N GLY A 88 -2.39 9.55 -22.46
CA GLY A 88 -2.23 9.76 -21.02
C GLY A 88 -0.80 9.57 -20.53
N TYR A 89 -0.64 8.92 -19.39
CA TYR A 89 0.62 8.79 -18.66
C TYR A 89 0.88 7.35 -18.26
N GLN A 90 2.15 6.98 -18.23
CA GLN A 90 2.59 5.66 -17.80
C GLN A 90 3.78 5.80 -16.86
N TRP A 91 3.80 4.98 -15.82
CA TRP A 91 4.97 4.83 -14.98
C TRP A 91 6.08 4.12 -15.76
N GLN A 92 7.34 4.49 -15.56
CA GLN A 92 8.47 3.87 -16.28
C GLN A 92 9.48 3.21 -15.35
N LEU A 93 9.53 3.60 -14.08
CA LEU A 93 10.52 3.05 -13.17
C LEU A 93 10.16 1.60 -12.83
N PRO A 94 11.14 0.69 -12.77
CA PRO A 94 10.89 -0.67 -12.33
C PRO A 94 10.39 -0.64 -10.87
N VAL A 95 9.27 -1.33 -10.64
CA VAL A 95 8.63 -1.43 -9.32
C VAL A 95 8.77 -2.87 -8.85
N GLN A 96 9.26 -3.06 -7.63
CA GLN A 96 9.28 -4.36 -6.98
C GLN A 96 8.42 -4.32 -5.71
N PRO A 97 7.63 -5.36 -5.43
CA PRO A 97 7.07 -5.51 -4.10
C PRO A 97 8.22 -5.54 -3.10
N ALA A 98 8.11 -4.73 -2.05
CA ALA A 98 9.00 -4.92 -0.91
C ALA A 98 8.56 -6.22 -0.25
N GLU A 99 9.14 -7.34 -0.71
CA GLU A 99 8.97 -8.62 -0.04
C GLU A 99 9.29 -8.38 1.45
N PRO A 100 8.36 -8.70 2.37
CA PRO A 100 8.80 -9.01 3.71
C PRO A 100 9.88 -10.07 3.54
N ALA A 101 11.01 -9.92 4.21
CA ALA A 101 12.05 -10.94 4.21
C ALA A 101 11.48 -12.26 4.76
N GLU A 102 10.86 -13.06 3.90
CA GLU A 102 10.67 -14.49 4.06
C GLU A 102 11.73 -15.16 3.20
N GLU A 103 12.66 -15.75 3.92
CA GLU A 103 13.72 -16.65 3.52
C GLU A 103 13.32 -17.57 2.34
N LEU A 104 14.04 -17.44 1.23
CA LEU A 104 14.12 -18.42 0.13
C LEU A 104 14.75 -19.76 0.62
N PRO A 105 14.81 -20.87 -0.16
CA PRO A 105 14.01 -21.33 -1.32
C PRO A 105 13.59 -22.83 -1.15
N GLN A 106 12.77 -23.49 -1.99
CA GLN A 106 13.21 -24.24 -3.19
C GLN A 106 12.10 -25.18 -3.77
N PRO A 107 12.30 -25.66 -5.02
CA PRO A 107 11.28 -26.09 -5.97
C PRO A 107 11.14 -27.63 -6.05
N GLY A 108 10.07 -28.09 -6.70
CA GLY A 108 9.97 -29.48 -7.13
C GLY A 108 8.55 -29.88 -7.52
N GLU A 109 8.36 -30.10 -8.81
CA GLU A 109 7.66 -31.26 -9.39
C GLU A 109 6.19 -31.54 -8.98
N THR A 110 5.23 -31.33 -9.88
CA THR A 110 4.82 -32.29 -10.93
C THR A 110 3.70 -33.22 -10.42
N VAL A 111 2.47 -32.88 -10.85
CA VAL A 111 1.50 -33.77 -11.51
C VAL A 111 0.36 -34.44 -10.71
N GLU A 112 -0.81 -34.40 -11.36
CA GLU A 112 -2.03 -35.23 -11.27
C GLU A 112 -2.90 -35.11 -10.00
N GLN A 113 -4.11 -34.52 -10.06
CA GLN A 113 -5.35 -35.07 -10.66
C GLN A 113 -5.60 -36.55 -10.37
N SER A 114 -6.40 -36.86 -9.33
CA SER A 114 -7.49 -37.86 -9.36
C SER A 114 -8.23 -37.88 -8.02
N VAL A 115 -9.47 -37.38 -7.96
CA VAL A 115 -10.74 -38.15 -8.02
C VAL A 115 -11.13 -38.79 -6.68
N SER A 116 -12.11 -38.11 -6.05
CA SER A 116 -13.37 -38.64 -5.51
C SER A 116 -13.40 -39.83 -4.54
N ALA A 117 -13.92 -39.59 -3.34
CA ALA A 117 -15.00 -40.39 -2.74
C ALA A 117 -15.67 -39.62 -1.56
N PRO A 118 -17.00 -39.76 -1.36
CA PRO A 118 -17.83 -38.86 -0.55
C PRO A 118 -18.04 -39.33 0.90
N GLU A 119 -18.61 -38.42 1.70
CA GLU A 119 -19.46 -38.65 2.88
C GLU A 119 -18.99 -39.65 3.95
N GLN A 120 -18.82 -39.17 5.18
CA GLN A 120 -19.82 -39.50 6.20
C GLN A 120 -19.72 -38.56 7.42
N GLN A 121 -20.86 -37.93 7.65
CA GLN A 121 -21.28 -37.20 8.84
C GLN A 121 -21.25 -38.12 10.06
N SER A 122 -20.58 -37.71 11.15
CA SER A 122 -20.99 -38.12 12.48
C SER A 122 -20.83 -36.97 13.47
N SER A 123 -21.95 -36.74 14.13
CA SER A 123 -22.25 -35.66 15.06
C SER A 123 -21.41 -35.76 16.33
N GLY A 124 -20.91 -34.64 16.83
CA GLY A 124 -20.26 -34.62 18.13
C GLY A 124 -19.60 -33.29 18.50
N GLN A 125 -20.34 -32.48 19.25
CA GLN A 125 -19.85 -31.59 20.30
C GLN A 125 -19.03 -30.33 19.96
N GLU A 126 -19.62 -29.22 20.45
CA GLU A 126 -18.98 -28.20 21.29
C GLU A 126 -18.11 -27.12 20.64
N LYS A 127 -18.84 -26.06 20.24
CA LYS A 127 -18.61 -24.64 20.55
C LYS A 127 -17.39 -24.35 21.48
N GLU A 128 -16.28 -23.90 20.91
CA GLU A 128 -15.69 -22.54 21.08
C GLU A 128 -14.19 -22.51 20.68
N PRO A 129 -13.70 -21.35 20.19
CA PRO A 129 -12.42 -21.24 19.51
C PRO A 129 -11.29 -20.99 20.51
N LEU A 130 -10.47 -22.01 20.77
CA LEU A 130 -9.23 -21.84 21.52
C LEU A 130 -8.10 -21.40 20.60
N GLN A 131 -7.99 -20.08 20.51
CA GLN A 131 -6.79 -19.29 20.25
C GLN A 131 -5.57 -19.92 20.93
N ARG A 132 -4.67 -20.53 20.15
CA ARG A 132 -3.40 -21.07 20.63
C ARG A 132 -2.26 -20.22 20.10
N VAL A 133 -1.91 -19.21 20.87
CA VAL A 133 -0.62 -18.51 20.78
C VAL A 133 0.47 -19.40 21.39
N PRO A 134 1.62 -19.63 20.72
CA PRO A 134 2.73 -20.30 21.38
C PRO A 134 3.48 -19.31 22.30
N TRP A 135 3.41 -19.62 23.59
CA TRP A 135 4.45 -19.45 24.61
C TRP A 135 5.82 -19.22 23.97
N LYS A 136 6.41 -18.06 24.10
CA LYS A 136 7.19 -17.56 25.23
C LYS A 136 7.33 -16.11 24.77
N TRP A 137 6.56 -15.16 25.28
CA TRP A 137 7.01 -14.15 26.24
C TRP A 137 5.78 -13.54 26.95
N LEU A 138 5.30 -14.20 28.01
CA LEU A 138 4.64 -13.58 29.18
C LEU A 138 5.79 -13.24 30.15
N ALA A 139 5.95 -12.13 30.87
CA ALA A 139 5.15 -10.95 31.28
C ALA A 139 6.14 -10.01 32.08
N PRO A 140 5.79 -9.10 33.03
CA PRO A 140 4.76 -8.02 33.08
C PRO A 140 5.22 -6.64 33.71
N LEU A 141 4.27 -5.67 33.68
CA LEU A 141 3.86 -4.71 34.76
C LEU A 141 4.61 -3.38 35.06
N ALA A 142 3.88 -2.25 34.92
CA ALA A 142 3.57 -1.25 35.98
C ALA A 142 2.75 -0.07 35.39
N ALA A 143 1.47 0.09 35.78
CA ALA A 143 0.94 1.12 36.71
C ALA A 143 0.82 2.54 36.10
N LEU A 144 -0.42 3.05 35.86
CA LEU A 144 -1.18 3.99 36.71
C LEU A 144 -0.66 5.44 36.55
N VAL A 145 -1.43 6.46 36.15
CA VAL A 145 -2.40 7.21 36.98
C VAL A 145 -3.13 8.25 36.10
N ILE A 146 -4.42 8.41 36.38
CA ILE A 146 -5.34 9.45 35.91
C ILE A 146 -4.94 10.82 36.46
N GLY A 147 -4.80 11.83 35.60
CA GLY A 147 -4.61 13.22 36.00
C GLY A 147 -5.61 14.14 35.31
N ALA A 148 -6.74 14.41 35.97
CA ALA A 148 -7.63 15.53 35.66
C ALA A 148 -7.09 16.81 36.30
N GLY A 149 -7.12 17.93 35.57
CA GLY A 149 -6.83 19.29 36.08
C GLY A 149 -7.23 20.30 35.00
N VAL A 150 -8.47 20.80 35.00
CA VAL A 150 -8.96 22.02 35.68
C VAL A 150 -8.28 23.31 35.18
N VAL A 151 -9.00 23.97 34.25
CA VAL A 151 -9.31 25.41 34.10
C VAL A 151 -8.57 26.45 34.97
N ALA A 152 -7.97 27.46 34.32
CA ALA A 152 -7.99 28.92 34.60
C ALA A 152 -7.12 29.62 33.53
N LEU A 153 -7.60 30.49 32.63
CA LEU A 153 -8.00 31.91 32.72
C LEU A 153 -6.85 32.88 33.11
N VAL A 154 -6.90 34.10 32.51
CA VAL A 154 -6.04 35.31 32.63
C VAL A 154 -5.12 35.49 31.39
N VAL A 155 -5.12 36.59 30.63
CA VAL A 155 -5.58 37.99 30.82
C VAL A 155 -6.18 38.54 29.52
#